data_AF-A0A804LLQ3-F1
#
_entry.id   AF-A0A804LLQ3-F1
#
_cell.length_a   1.000
_cell.length_b   1.000
_cell.length_c   1.000
_cell.angle_alpha   90.00
_cell.angle_beta   90.00
_cell.angle_gamma   90.00
#
_symmetry.space_group_name_H-M   'P 1'
#
loop_
_entity.id
_entity.type
_entity.pdbx_description
1 polymer ?
#
loop_
_entity_poly.entity_id
_entity_poly.type
_entity_poly.pdbx_seq_one_letter_code
_entity_poly.pdbx_strand_id
1 'polypeptide(L)'
;MDSTALQYENQKLVQQLEVQKSEMHALERKFKELSDDQCSYDKTLISLNKLWNQLIDDLVLLGVRAGGDLDNLQALDHEELSEESLESCPSEEIFLLRLLKTNNIRDNSDTSLLKFVEEALAFRSSATVTLMKSLQETISSQQARNVIVALRNHNDCLKEVAENASQAISIINEKHKRYLDEIEAFKSNHSRELQEIKRISGELEESIAELEESQRKLVVLQLQRHGSVMDASGANAVNGGISTHKSSDKSMSWQDLKDAVDAAKTLAGNRLLELHQTQEDNLILSKELGDLEGQLKDEKYVLVSKPYMILNDKLQHLNAEIERYRGLVEVLQNDKDQLMQREKEISAKAESLDSVKQTIITYEKKIEELETQIQILFSEKNDLETKVEETLQDSGKKDFKNEIHVMAAALSNELGMMENQLSRSKDAASEALALREQAESLRSLVAKKIEEHKKISDKYNSQVIEIKSLKALVEELEQEKQELEFIADMYVKESSESRTIADIEESETRARNQAEYLRSNLEEHSLELRVKAANEAEAACQQRLSFAEVELEELRTKVDASERDVVELKEAIRIKEAEGDAYISDIELVKHMKTCKRKISIFFNSLLIEMTLT
;
A
#
# COMPACT_ATOMS: atom_id res chain seq x y z
N MET A 1 -8.28 43.57 -24.30
CA MET A 1 -8.30 42.90 -22.98
C MET A 1 -9.57 43.30 -22.28
N ASP A 2 -10.38 42.33 -21.86
CA ASP A 2 -11.65 42.62 -21.18
C ASP A 2 -11.42 42.70 -19.66
N SER A 3 -11.88 43.79 -19.05
CA SER A 3 -11.72 44.03 -17.61
C SER A 3 -12.52 43.03 -16.76
N THR A 4 -13.59 42.47 -17.31
CA THR A 4 -14.46 41.51 -16.60
C THR A 4 -13.77 40.15 -16.44
N ALA A 5 -13.13 39.65 -17.50
CA ALA A 5 -12.34 38.41 -17.47
C ALA A 5 -11.17 38.52 -16.49
N LEU A 6 -10.45 39.65 -16.51
CA LEU A 6 -9.32 39.92 -15.62
C LEU A 6 -9.76 40.03 -14.14
N GLN A 7 -10.97 40.52 -13.88
CA GLN A 7 -11.55 40.56 -12.53
C GLN A 7 -11.97 39.16 -12.04
N TYR A 8 -12.55 38.33 -12.91
CA TYR A 8 -12.88 36.93 -12.60
C TYR A 8 -11.62 36.08 -12.32
N GLU A 9 -10.57 36.26 -13.11
CA GLU A 9 -9.29 35.57 -12.91
C GLU A 9 -8.62 35.97 -11.58
N ASN A 10 -8.61 37.27 -11.25
CA ASN A 10 -8.16 37.73 -9.93
C ASN A 10 -8.99 37.13 -8.78
N GLN A 11 -10.32 37.08 -8.92
CA GLN A 11 -11.19 36.50 -7.89
C GLN A 11 -10.90 35.01 -7.66
N LYS A 12 -10.62 34.26 -8.74
CA LYS A 12 -10.20 32.86 -8.67
C LYS A 12 -8.83 32.69 -8.00
N LEU A 13 -7.86 33.55 -8.31
CA LEU A 13 -6.54 33.55 -7.68
C LEU A 13 -6.62 33.88 -6.17
N VAL A 14 -7.48 34.82 -5.77
CA VAL A 14 -7.73 35.15 -4.35
C VAL A 14 -8.36 33.96 -3.62
N GLN A 15 -9.32 33.26 -4.23
CA GLN A 15 -9.89 32.04 -3.66
C GLN A 15 -8.83 30.93 -3.48
N GLN A 16 -7.95 30.73 -4.48
CA GLN A 16 -6.86 29.76 -4.38
C GLN A 16 -5.84 30.13 -3.29
N LEU A 17 -5.51 31.42 -3.13
CA LEU A 17 -4.63 31.91 -2.06
C LEU A 17 -5.22 31.67 -0.67
N GLU A 18 -6.51 31.93 -0.46
CA GLU A 18 -7.13 31.75 0.86
C GLU A 18 -7.28 30.26 1.22
N VAL A 19 -7.52 29.38 0.23
CA VAL A 19 -7.44 27.91 0.41
C VAL A 19 -6.02 27.49 0.84
N GLN A 20 -4.99 27.87 0.07
CA GLN A 20 -3.59 27.53 0.40
C GLN A 20 -3.15 28.07 1.77
N LYS A 21 -3.63 29.26 2.16
CA LYS A 21 -3.41 29.86 3.47
C LYS A 21 -4.11 29.09 4.60
N SER A 22 -5.31 28.56 4.36
CA SER A 22 -5.99 27.69 5.32
C SER A 22 -5.27 26.34 5.50
N GLU A 23 -4.77 25.75 4.41
CA GLU A 23 -3.97 24.52 4.40
C GLU A 23 -2.63 24.74 5.13
N MET A 24 -1.95 25.85 4.86
CA MET A 24 -0.70 26.25 5.55
C MET A 24 -0.90 26.34 7.06
N HIS A 25 -1.95 27.02 7.55
CA HIS A 25 -2.21 27.12 8.99
C HIS A 25 -2.66 25.79 9.62
N ALA A 26 -3.27 24.87 8.86
CA ALA A 26 -3.56 23.51 9.32
C ALA A 26 -2.29 22.66 9.46
N LEU A 27 -1.33 22.79 8.54
CA LEU A 27 -0.01 22.15 8.61
C LEU A 27 0.85 22.75 9.73
N GLU A 28 0.85 24.08 9.89
CA GLU A 28 1.54 24.81 10.95
C GLU A 28 1.07 24.37 12.35
N ARG A 29 -0.24 24.15 12.52
CA ARG A 29 -0.80 23.58 13.76
C ARG A 29 -0.30 22.15 14.00
N LYS A 30 -0.39 21.26 13.00
CA LYS A 30 0.09 19.88 13.11
C LYS A 30 1.59 19.78 13.40
N PHE A 31 2.39 20.66 12.80
CA PHE A 31 3.82 20.74 13.09
C PHE A 31 4.07 21.11 14.55
N LYS A 32 3.29 22.06 15.10
CA LYS A 32 3.39 22.41 16.52
C LYS A 32 2.93 21.27 17.43
N GLU A 33 1.81 20.61 17.14
CA GLU A 33 1.32 19.45 17.88
C GLU A 33 2.40 18.35 17.96
N LEU A 34 2.99 17.98 16.81
CA LEU A 34 4.10 17.02 16.76
C LEU A 34 5.34 17.49 17.52
N SER A 35 5.66 18.79 17.49
CA SER A 35 6.78 19.36 18.24
C SER A 35 6.54 19.39 19.76
N ASP A 36 5.30 19.56 20.21
CA ASP A 36 4.94 19.55 21.63
C ASP A 36 4.88 18.10 22.16
N ASP A 37 4.35 17.16 21.37
CA ASP A 37 4.42 15.71 21.64
C ASP A 37 5.88 15.24 21.75
N GLN A 38 6.73 15.58 20.77
CA GLN A 38 8.18 15.33 20.82
C GLN A 38 8.83 15.92 22.08
N CYS A 39 8.42 17.14 22.46
CA CYS A 39 8.94 17.79 23.66
C CYS A 39 8.49 17.10 24.95
N SER A 40 7.40 16.33 24.97
CA SER A 40 7.06 15.45 26.10
C SER A 40 7.97 14.21 26.12
N TYR A 41 8.13 13.60 24.95
CA TYR A 41 8.90 12.41 24.65
C TYR A 41 10.40 12.56 25.01
N ASP A 42 10.97 13.77 24.95
CA ASP A 42 12.35 14.04 25.38
C ASP A 42 12.55 14.05 26.91
N LYS A 43 11.57 14.61 27.63
CA LYS A 43 11.68 14.86 29.08
C LYS A 43 11.78 13.56 29.88
N THR A 44 11.10 12.51 29.44
CA THR A 44 11.22 11.20 30.08
C THR A 44 12.38 10.37 29.50
N LEU A 45 12.93 10.69 28.32
CA LEU A 45 14.20 10.09 27.87
C LEU A 45 15.37 10.53 28.75
N ILE A 46 15.46 11.84 29.01
CA ILE A 46 16.37 12.42 30.00
C ILE A 46 16.13 11.80 31.41
N SER A 47 14.91 11.33 31.70
CA SER A 47 14.57 10.72 32.99
C SER A 47 14.96 9.25 33.11
N LEU A 48 14.79 8.40 32.08
CA LEU A 48 15.36 7.04 32.14
C LEU A 48 16.87 7.08 32.09
N ASN A 49 17.48 7.96 31.30
CA ASN A 49 18.94 8.10 31.27
C ASN A 49 19.48 8.42 32.68
N LYS A 50 18.80 9.29 33.44
CA LYS A 50 19.13 9.52 34.87
C LYS A 50 18.96 8.27 35.73
N LEU A 51 17.83 7.56 35.62
CA LEU A 51 17.59 6.32 36.39
C LEU A 51 18.58 5.19 36.03
N TRP A 52 19.02 5.13 34.78
CA TRP A 52 19.98 4.14 34.28
C TRP A 52 21.40 4.44 34.77
N ASN A 53 21.84 5.70 34.71
CA ASN A 53 23.11 6.10 35.30
C ASN A 53 23.11 5.90 36.82
N GLN A 54 22.00 6.20 37.50
CA GLN A 54 21.89 5.94 38.94
C GLN A 54 21.91 4.44 39.28
N LEU A 55 21.36 3.57 38.43
CA LEU A 55 21.50 2.11 38.57
C LEU A 55 22.96 1.66 38.38
N ILE A 56 23.72 2.29 37.47
CA ILE A 56 25.16 2.05 37.30
C ILE A 56 25.93 2.50 38.55
N ASP A 57 25.66 3.70 39.07
CA ASP A 57 26.27 4.23 40.30
C ASP A 57 26.01 3.31 41.51
N ASP A 58 24.77 2.82 41.68
CA ASP A 58 24.40 1.89 42.75
C ASP A 58 25.07 0.51 42.59
N LEU A 59 25.27 0.03 41.35
CA LEU A 59 26.01 -1.21 41.06
C LEU A 59 27.52 -1.07 41.35
N VAL A 60 28.12 0.07 41.01
CA VAL A 60 29.51 0.40 41.37
C VAL A 60 29.68 0.47 42.89
N LEU A 61 28.75 1.15 43.58
CA LEU A 61 28.73 1.23 45.04
C LEU A 61 28.58 -0.15 45.71
N LEU A 62 27.77 -1.05 45.12
CA LEU A 62 27.65 -2.44 45.56
C LEU A 62 28.95 -3.24 45.36
N GLY A 63 29.63 -3.07 44.22
CA GLY A 63 30.93 -3.70 43.95
C GLY A 63 31.99 -3.31 44.98
N VAL A 64 32.11 -2.01 45.27
CA VAL A 64 33.02 -1.49 46.31
C VAL A 64 32.65 -2.02 47.70
N ARG A 65 31.36 -2.06 48.05
CA ARG A 65 30.89 -2.60 49.35
C ARG A 65 31.06 -4.11 49.50
N ALA A 66 31.13 -4.85 48.39
CA ALA A 66 31.43 -6.29 48.40
C ALA A 66 32.92 -6.60 48.61
N GLY A 67 33.78 -5.58 48.70
CA GLY A 67 35.24 -5.73 48.86
C GLY A 67 36.03 -5.62 47.56
N GLY A 68 35.38 -5.27 46.45
CA GLY A 68 36.08 -4.99 45.18
C GLY A 68 36.82 -3.66 45.25
N ASP A 69 38.13 -3.69 44.98
CA ASP A 69 38.93 -2.46 44.86
C ASP A 69 38.50 -1.65 43.63
N LEU A 70 38.57 -0.31 43.71
CA LEU A 70 37.94 0.58 42.72
C LEU A 70 38.56 0.41 41.32
N ASP A 71 39.88 0.21 41.27
CA ASP A 71 40.64 0.01 40.02
C ASP A 71 40.22 -1.30 39.31
N ASN A 72 39.76 -2.32 40.04
CA ASN A 72 39.31 -3.59 39.46
C ASN A 72 37.93 -3.49 38.80
N LEU A 73 37.12 -2.48 39.15
CA LEU A 73 35.85 -2.23 38.45
C LEU A 73 36.10 -1.58 37.08
N GLN A 74 37.16 -0.80 36.92
CA GLN A 74 37.52 -0.20 35.63
C GLN A 74 38.04 -1.24 34.62
N ALA A 75 38.57 -2.38 35.08
CA ALA A 75 38.93 -3.51 34.22
C ALA A 75 37.71 -4.21 33.58
N LEU A 76 36.48 -3.98 34.06
CA LEU A 76 35.28 -4.60 33.49
C LEU A 76 34.87 -4.03 32.12
N ASP A 77 35.29 -2.80 31.79
CA ASP A 77 35.11 -2.22 30.45
C ASP A 77 36.10 -2.82 29.43
N HIS A 78 37.27 -3.29 29.87
CA HIS A 78 38.44 -3.52 29.01
C HIS A 78 39.27 -4.77 29.38
N GLU A 79 38.68 -5.96 29.42
CA GLU A 79 39.46 -7.19 29.16
C GLU A 79 38.62 -8.37 28.62
N GLU A 80 39.07 -8.92 27.49
CA GLU A 80 38.49 -10.12 26.87
C GLU A 80 39.05 -11.38 27.56
N LEU A 81 38.20 -12.08 28.33
CA LEU A 81 38.56 -13.36 28.97
C LEU A 81 38.09 -14.54 28.11
N SER A 82 38.97 -15.54 27.97
CA SER A 82 38.89 -16.60 26.95
C SER A 82 37.61 -17.44 26.97
N GLU A 83 37.08 -17.70 25.77
CA GLU A 83 35.76 -18.29 25.51
C GLU A 83 35.53 -19.69 26.11
N GLU A 84 36.59 -20.50 26.26
CA GLU A 84 36.58 -21.95 26.61
C GLU A 84 35.88 -22.38 27.92
N SER A 85 35.26 -21.46 28.68
CA SER A 85 34.53 -21.81 29.92
C SER A 85 33.19 -21.12 30.13
N LEU A 86 32.63 -20.43 29.12
CA LEU A 86 31.37 -19.69 29.23
C LEU A 86 30.21 -20.27 28.40
N GLU A 87 30.47 -21.25 27.54
CA GLU A 87 29.53 -21.76 26.52
C GLU A 87 28.28 -22.51 27.06
N SER A 88 28.14 -22.65 28.38
CA SER A 88 27.01 -23.36 29.02
C SER A 88 26.24 -22.58 30.09
N CYS A 89 26.51 -21.28 30.29
CA CYS A 89 25.79 -20.46 31.27
C CYS A 89 24.96 -19.34 30.61
N PRO A 90 23.72 -19.08 31.07
CA PRO A 90 22.96 -17.90 30.66
C PRO A 90 23.72 -16.59 30.92
N SER A 91 23.50 -15.60 30.06
CA SER A 91 24.06 -14.24 30.14
C SER A 91 23.96 -13.60 31.53
N GLU A 92 22.87 -13.86 32.22
CA GLU A 92 22.50 -13.38 33.55
C GLU A 92 23.42 -13.95 34.65
N GLU A 93 23.93 -15.17 34.47
CA GLU A 93 24.84 -15.84 35.41
C GLU A 93 26.29 -15.42 35.21
N ILE A 94 26.68 -14.97 34.00
CA ILE A 94 28.04 -14.53 33.68
C ILE A 94 28.50 -13.41 34.62
N PHE A 95 27.62 -12.45 34.94
CA PHE A 95 27.92 -11.38 35.89
C PHE A 95 28.18 -11.91 37.31
N LEU A 96 27.36 -12.85 37.79
CA LEU A 96 27.51 -13.46 39.12
C LEU A 96 28.78 -14.32 39.21
N LEU A 97 29.06 -15.12 38.17
CA LEU A 97 30.29 -15.90 38.05
C LEU A 97 31.54 -15.01 38.02
N ARG A 98 31.48 -13.85 37.35
CA ARG A 98 32.58 -12.88 37.30
C ARG A 98 32.82 -12.26 38.69
N LEU A 99 31.75 -11.83 39.36
CA LEU A 99 31.80 -11.23 40.70
C LEU A 99 32.20 -12.22 41.81
N LEU A 100 31.94 -13.52 41.62
CA LEU A 100 32.43 -14.59 42.50
C LEU A 100 33.88 -14.98 42.20
N LYS A 101 34.31 -15.03 40.93
CA LYS A 101 35.70 -15.37 40.55
C LYS A 101 36.73 -14.29 40.86
N THR A 102 36.35 -13.00 40.92
CA THR A 102 37.26 -11.90 41.30
C THR A 102 37.69 -11.95 42.76
N ASN A 103 36.95 -12.65 43.63
CA ASN A 103 37.37 -12.89 45.00
C ASN A 103 38.48 -13.94 45.05
N ASN A 104 39.73 -13.47 45.12
CA ASN A 104 40.89 -14.29 45.47
C ASN A 104 40.85 -14.61 46.99
N ILE A 105 39.94 -15.51 47.39
CA ILE A 105 39.64 -15.83 48.79
C ILE A 105 40.84 -16.54 49.43
N ARG A 106 41.72 -15.74 50.02
CA ARG A 106 42.63 -16.20 51.09
C ARG A 106 41.80 -16.52 52.33
N ASP A 107 41.89 -17.77 52.77
CA ASP A 107 41.45 -18.34 54.05
C ASP A 107 40.78 -17.37 55.05
N ASN A 108 39.45 -17.31 55.04
CA ASN A 108 38.67 -17.12 56.26
C ASN A 108 37.25 -17.68 56.09
N SER A 109 36.76 -18.42 57.08
CA SER A 109 35.48 -19.15 57.02
C SER A 109 34.30 -18.28 57.48
N ASP A 110 34.18 -17.07 56.95
CA ASP A 110 33.17 -16.08 57.36
C ASP A 110 31.81 -16.32 56.69
N THR A 111 31.06 -17.30 57.22
CA THR A 111 29.67 -17.64 56.82
C THR A 111 28.70 -16.45 56.90
N SER A 112 29.07 -15.41 57.65
CA SER A 112 28.40 -14.10 57.73
C SER A 112 28.41 -13.34 56.40
N LEU A 113 29.52 -13.34 55.68
CA LEU A 113 29.70 -12.61 54.42
C LEU A 113 28.88 -13.28 53.30
N LEU A 114 28.90 -14.63 53.28
CA LEU A 114 28.08 -15.43 52.38
C LEU A 114 26.57 -15.16 52.58
N LYS A 115 26.10 -15.15 53.83
CA LYS A 115 24.73 -14.75 54.16
C LYS A 115 24.39 -13.31 53.76
N PHE A 116 25.31 -12.36 53.97
CA PHE A 116 25.07 -10.97 53.60
C PHE A 116 24.91 -10.80 52.07
N VAL A 117 25.70 -11.53 51.28
CA VAL A 117 25.52 -11.59 49.81
C VAL A 117 24.19 -12.25 49.44
N GLU A 118 23.80 -13.33 50.11
CA GLU A 118 22.54 -14.05 49.89
C GLU A 118 21.31 -13.16 50.21
N GLU A 119 21.32 -12.46 51.34
CA GLU A 119 20.31 -11.48 51.75
C GLU A 119 20.27 -10.26 50.80
N ALA A 120 21.42 -9.72 50.39
CA ALA A 120 21.50 -8.62 49.43
C ALA A 120 21.01 -9.02 48.03
N LEU A 121 21.28 -10.24 47.59
CA LEU A 121 20.83 -10.77 46.30
C LEU A 121 19.32 -11.07 46.32
N ALA A 122 18.78 -11.59 47.42
CA ALA A 122 17.34 -11.76 47.64
C ALA A 122 16.60 -10.42 47.74
N PHE A 123 17.18 -9.41 48.40
CA PHE A 123 16.66 -8.05 48.39
C PHE A 123 16.67 -7.46 46.98
N ARG A 124 17.76 -7.62 46.23
CA ARG A 124 17.88 -7.13 44.85
C ARG A 124 16.88 -7.82 43.91
N SER A 125 16.70 -9.14 43.99
CA SER A 125 15.72 -9.83 43.15
C SER A 125 14.28 -9.42 43.48
N SER A 126 13.94 -9.25 44.76
CA SER A 126 12.67 -8.67 45.20
C SER A 126 12.44 -7.25 44.66
N ALA A 127 13.48 -6.39 44.72
CA ALA A 127 13.43 -5.04 44.17
C ALA A 127 13.26 -5.02 42.64
N THR A 128 14.00 -5.85 41.90
CA THR A 128 13.87 -5.99 40.43
C THR A 128 12.48 -6.51 40.03
N VAL A 129 11.94 -7.52 40.71
CA VAL A 129 10.57 -8.02 40.45
C VAL A 129 9.53 -6.92 40.72
N THR A 130 9.70 -6.15 41.79
CA THR A 130 8.82 -5.01 42.11
C THR A 130 8.92 -3.91 41.04
N LEU A 131 10.12 -3.59 40.57
CA LEU A 131 10.35 -2.62 39.49
C LEU A 131 9.71 -3.09 38.18
N MET A 132 9.95 -4.33 37.75
CA MET A 132 9.35 -4.92 36.55
C MET A 132 7.83 -4.91 36.62
N LYS A 133 7.25 -5.22 37.78
CA LYS A 133 5.80 -5.13 37.99
C LYS A 133 5.30 -3.69 37.83
N SER A 134 5.96 -2.70 38.45
CA SER A 134 5.59 -1.29 38.32
C SER A 134 5.73 -0.76 36.88
N LEU A 135 6.73 -1.23 36.12
CA LEU A 135 6.88 -0.95 34.70
C LEU A 135 5.74 -1.58 33.89
N GLN A 136 5.38 -2.82 34.16
CA GLN A 136 4.28 -3.50 33.46
C GLN A 136 2.91 -2.86 33.76
N GLU A 137 2.67 -2.44 35.01
CA GLU A 137 1.49 -1.65 35.41
C GLU A 137 1.47 -0.29 34.70
N THR A 138 2.63 0.39 34.59
CA THR A 138 2.78 1.68 33.88
C THR A 138 2.53 1.55 32.37
N ILE A 139 3.13 0.54 31.72
CA ILE A 139 2.92 0.23 30.30
C ILE A 139 1.45 -0.09 30.02
N SER A 140 0.81 -0.89 30.89
CA SER A 140 -0.62 -1.22 30.79
C SER A 140 -1.50 0.03 30.92
N SER A 141 -1.15 0.93 31.85
CA SER A 141 -1.83 2.22 32.04
C SER A 141 -1.68 3.13 30.82
N GLN A 142 -0.47 3.24 30.25
CA GLN A 142 -0.20 4.06 29.07
C GLN A 142 -0.87 3.50 27.81
N GLN A 143 -0.92 2.18 27.64
CA GLN A 143 -1.68 1.52 26.57
C GLN A 143 -3.19 1.82 26.68
N ALA A 144 -3.77 1.66 27.88
CA ALA A 144 -5.17 1.99 28.12
C ALA A 144 -5.47 3.48 27.85
N ARG A 145 -4.57 4.39 28.29
CA ARG A 145 -4.67 5.83 28.02
C ARG A 145 -4.63 6.15 26.52
N ASN A 146 -3.74 5.52 25.77
CA ASN A 146 -3.63 5.72 24.33
C ASN A 146 -4.88 5.23 23.57
N VAL A 147 -5.47 4.10 23.99
CA VAL A 147 -6.77 3.63 23.47
C VAL A 147 -7.89 4.63 23.79
N ILE A 148 -7.94 5.16 25.01
CA ILE A 148 -8.94 6.17 25.40
C ILE A 148 -8.81 7.46 24.56
N VAL A 149 -7.58 7.93 24.30
CA VAL A 149 -7.35 9.12 23.44
C VAL A 149 -7.73 8.83 21.99
N ALA A 150 -7.38 7.67 21.44
CA ALA A 150 -7.75 7.28 20.07
C ALA A 150 -9.28 7.19 19.89
N LEU A 151 -9.98 6.56 20.85
CA LEU A 151 -11.44 6.48 20.87
C LEU A 151 -12.10 7.87 20.98
N ARG A 152 -11.53 8.77 21.80
CA ARG A 152 -12.02 10.15 21.94
C ARG A 152 -11.89 10.92 20.62
N ASN A 153 -10.71 10.89 20.00
CA ASN A 153 -10.47 11.58 18.73
C ASN A 153 -11.37 11.03 17.60
N HIS A 154 -11.64 9.73 17.60
CA HIS A 154 -12.60 9.14 16.65
C HIS A 154 -14.05 9.56 16.93
N ASN A 155 -14.47 9.57 18.20
CA ASN A 155 -15.79 10.04 18.61
C ASN A 155 -16.02 11.52 18.25
N ASP A 156 -15.03 12.39 18.48
CA ASP A 156 -15.15 13.81 18.20
C ASP A 156 -15.20 14.08 16.68
N CYS A 157 -14.47 13.30 15.88
CA CYS A 157 -14.60 13.28 14.41
C CYS A 157 -15.98 12.79 13.94
N LEU A 158 -16.50 11.69 14.51
CA LEU A 158 -17.86 11.20 14.21
C LEU A 158 -18.94 12.24 14.59
N LYS A 159 -18.74 12.99 15.66
CA LYS A 159 -19.62 14.08 16.09
C LYS A 159 -19.60 15.24 15.10
N GLU A 160 -18.43 15.67 14.63
CA GLU A 160 -18.31 16.69 13.58
C GLU A 160 -19.01 16.25 12.28
N VAL A 161 -18.83 14.98 11.86
CA VAL A 161 -19.52 14.41 10.69
C VAL A 161 -21.04 14.40 10.90
N ALA A 162 -21.53 14.04 12.09
CA ALA A 162 -22.96 14.04 12.41
C ALA A 162 -23.57 15.45 12.45
N GLU A 163 -22.83 16.45 12.96
CA GLU A 163 -23.26 17.86 12.96
C GLU A 163 -23.27 18.42 11.53
N ASN A 164 -22.25 18.15 10.72
CA ASN A 164 -22.20 18.55 9.31
C ASN A 164 -23.31 17.88 8.48
N ALA A 165 -23.58 16.59 8.69
CA ALA A 165 -24.69 15.89 8.05
C ALA A 165 -26.05 16.49 8.47
N SER A 166 -26.22 16.84 9.75
CA SER A 166 -27.44 17.48 10.27
C SER A 166 -27.67 18.87 9.65
N GLN A 167 -26.61 19.66 9.47
CA GLN A 167 -26.68 20.94 8.77
C GLN A 167 -27.05 20.75 7.29
N ALA A 168 -26.43 19.79 6.60
CA ALA A 168 -26.77 19.48 5.20
C ALA A 168 -28.23 19.06 5.03
N ILE A 169 -28.75 18.19 5.92
CA ILE A 169 -30.16 17.78 5.96
C ILE A 169 -31.08 18.99 6.21
N SER A 170 -30.71 19.91 7.11
CA SER A 170 -31.47 21.15 7.36
C SER A 170 -31.56 22.02 6.11
N ILE A 171 -30.44 22.26 5.42
CA ILE A 171 -30.37 23.03 4.17
C ILE A 171 -31.20 22.37 3.05
N ILE A 172 -31.19 21.04 2.97
CA ILE A 172 -32.00 20.28 2.01
C ILE A 172 -33.49 20.41 2.33
N ASN A 173 -33.88 20.24 3.60
CA ASN A 173 -35.28 20.40 4.03
C ASN A 173 -35.80 21.83 3.79
N GLU A 174 -34.98 22.86 3.99
CA GLU A 174 -35.35 24.25 3.73
C GLU A 174 -35.33 24.61 2.22
N LYS A 175 -34.66 23.84 1.37
CA LYS A 175 -34.87 23.88 -0.09
C LYS A 175 -36.18 23.18 -0.48
N HIS A 176 -36.42 21.97 0.03
CA HIS A 176 -37.65 21.22 -0.23
C HIS A 176 -38.90 22.00 0.19
N LYS A 177 -38.87 22.65 1.36
CA LYS A 177 -39.97 23.52 1.81
C LYS A 177 -40.23 24.65 0.83
N ARG A 178 -39.20 25.38 0.39
CA ARG A 178 -39.34 26.47 -0.60
C ARG A 178 -39.91 25.99 -1.93
N TYR A 179 -39.49 24.84 -2.45
CA TYR A 179 -40.10 24.26 -3.66
C TYR A 179 -41.56 23.87 -3.44
N LEU A 180 -41.93 23.40 -2.25
CA LEU A 180 -43.31 23.04 -1.91
C LEU A 180 -44.19 24.30 -1.81
N ASP A 181 -43.69 25.36 -1.15
CA ASP A 181 -44.31 26.69 -1.11
C ASP A 181 -44.50 27.28 -2.54
N GLU A 182 -43.51 27.13 -3.41
CA GLU A 182 -43.52 27.58 -4.81
C GLU A 182 -44.51 26.79 -5.69
N ILE A 183 -44.59 25.46 -5.52
CA ILE A 183 -45.57 24.60 -6.19
C ILE A 183 -47.01 24.93 -5.75
N GLU A 184 -47.23 25.18 -4.45
CA GLU A 184 -48.54 25.58 -3.94
C GLU A 184 -48.93 26.99 -4.46
N ALA A 185 -47.98 27.93 -4.51
CA ALA A 185 -48.19 29.24 -5.11
C ALA A 185 -48.55 29.14 -6.60
N PHE A 186 -47.81 28.36 -7.40
CA PHE A 186 -48.09 28.10 -8.81
C PHE A 186 -49.49 27.51 -9.02
N LYS A 187 -49.84 26.48 -8.24
CA LYS A 187 -51.17 25.85 -8.25
C LYS A 187 -52.29 26.84 -7.90
N SER A 188 -52.06 27.75 -6.96
CA SER A 188 -53.01 28.82 -6.62
C SER A 188 -53.19 29.85 -7.75
N ASN A 189 -52.12 30.19 -8.47
CA ASN A 189 -52.14 31.11 -9.60
C ASN A 189 -52.87 30.49 -10.79
N HIS A 190 -52.51 29.26 -11.16
CA HIS A 190 -53.17 28.52 -12.23
C HIS A 190 -54.68 28.32 -11.96
N SER A 191 -55.07 28.08 -10.70
CA SER A 191 -56.48 28.00 -10.33
C SER A 191 -57.21 29.34 -10.51
N ARG A 192 -56.55 30.47 -10.30
CA ARG A 192 -57.09 31.83 -10.49
C ARG A 192 -57.20 32.17 -11.99
N GLU A 193 -56.17 31.84 -12.76
CA GLU A 193 -56.17 31.97 -14.23
C GLU A 193 -57.29 31.15 -14.87
N LEU A 194 -57.53 29.93 -14.40
CA LEU A 194 -58.61 29.07 -14.89
C LEU A 194 -60.01 29.62 -14.52
N GLN A 195 -60.15 30.33 -13.40
CA GLN A 195 -61.39 31.04 -13.05
C GLN A 195 -61.58 32.28 -13.94
N GLU A 196 -60.52 33.02 -14.21
CA GLU A 196 -60.54 34.22 -15.07
C GLU A 196 -60.86 33.87 -16.53
N ILE A 197 -60.28 32.80 -17.07
CA ILE A 197 -60.60 32.28 -18.41
C ILE A 197 -62.09 31.90 -18.50
N LYS A 198 -62.66 31.30 -17.45
CA LYS A 198 -64.10 30.98 -17.41
C LYS A 198 -64.97 32.23 -17.34
N ARG A 199 -64.56 33.26 -16.59
CA ARG A 199 -65.23 34.57 -16.53
C ARG A 199 -65.26 35.22 -17.92
N ILE A 200 -64.11 35.31 -18.57
CA ILE A 200 -63.98 35.92 -19.91
C ILE A 200 -64.75 35.11 -20.98
N SER A 201 -64.80 33.77 -20.87
CA SER A 201 -65.65 32.95 -21.76
C SER A 201 -67.13 33.29 -21.60
N GLY A 202 -67.62 33.43 -20.36
CA GLY A 202 -69.01 33.82 -20.09
C GLY A 202 -69.34 35.24 -20.59
N GLU A 203 -68.44 36.20 -20.38
CA GLU A 203 -68.57 37.58 -20.88
C GLU A 203 -68.57 37.63 -22.42
N LEU A 204 -67.80 36.76 -23.08
CA LEU A 204 -67.82 36.61 -24.53
C LEU A 204 -69.10 35.94 -25.04
N GLU A 205 -69.60 34.90 -24.36
CA GLU A 205 -70.88 34.25 -24.69
C GLU A 205 -72.07 35.22 -24.53
N GLU A 206 -72.07 36.04 -23.48
CA GLU A 206 -73.07 37.11 -23.27
C GLU A 206 -72.99 38.17 -24.37
N SER A 207 -71.78 38.65 -24.70
CA SER A 207 -71.59 39.64 -25.78
C SER A 207 -71.97 39.09 -27.16
N ILE A 208 -71.76 37.79 -27.42
CA ILE A 208 -72.24 37.12 -28.65
C ILE A 208 -73.77 37.07 -28.65
N ALA A 209 -74.42 36.75 -27.53
CA ALA A 209 -75.88 36.73 -27.42
C ALA A 209 -76.49 38.13 -27.62
N GLU A 210 -75.90 39.19 -27.04
CA GLU A 210 -76.27 40.59 -27.29
C GLU A 210 -76.11 40.95 -28.77
N LEU A 211 -74.99 40.57 -29.40
CA LEU A 211 -74.73 40.83 -30.81
C LEU A 211 -75.77 40.14 -31.70
N GLU A 212 -76.07 38.86 -31.47
CA GLU A 212 -77.14 38.16 -32.17
C GLU A 212 -78.51 38.81 -31.94
N GLU A 213 -78.82 39.27 -30.72
CA GLU A 213 -80.08 39.97 -30.44
C GLU A 213 -80.14 41.33 -31.18
N SER A 214 -79.01 42.05 -31.27
CA SER A 214 -78.91 43.27 -32.07
C SER A 214 -79.12 43.01 -33.57
N GLN A 215 -78.62 41.89 -34.09
CA GLN A 215 -78.86 41.46 -35.47
C GLN A 215 -80.33 41.07 -35.71
N ARG A 216 -80.95 40.33 -34.77
CA ARG A 216 -82.39 40.02 -34.79
C ARG A 216 -83.22 41.31 -34.80
N LYS A 217 -82.88 42.28 -33.95
CA LYS A 217 -83.52 43.62 -33.91
C LYS A 217 -83.33 44.38 -35.22
N LEU A 218 -82.12 44.37 -35.81
CA LEU A 218 -81.83 45.01 -37.10
C LEU A 218 -82.67 44.40 -38.24
N VAL A 219 -82.78 43.07 -38.31
CA VAL A 219 -83.59 42.37 -39.32
C VAL A 219 -85.08 42.70 -39.15
N VAL A 220 -85.59 42.78 -37.92
CA VAL A 220 -86.97 43.23 -37.66
C VAL A 220 -87.19 44.69 -38.10
N LEU A 221 -86.23 45.59 -37.87
CA LEU A 221 -86.30 46.98 -38.34
C LEU A 221 -86.22 47.10 -39.87
N GLN A 222 -85.44 46.25 -40.55
CA GLN A 222 -85.44 46.15 -42.01
C GLN A 222 -86.80 45.63 -42.53
N LEU A 223 -87.37 44.61 -41.90
CA LEU A 223 -88.71 44.11 -42.22
C LEU A 223 -89.81 45.15 -41.98
N GLN A 224 -89.73 45.97 -40.92
CA GLN A 224 -90.64 47.10 -40.71
C GLN A 224 -90.46 48.19 -41.78
N ARG A 225 -89.22 48.51 -42.17
CA ARG A 225 -88.92 49.45 -43.27
C ARG A 225 -89.47 48.97 -44.63
N HIS A 226 -89.55 47.67 -44.87
CA HIS A 226 -90.16 47.10 -46.08
C HIS A 226 -91.67 46.77 -45.93
N GLY A 227 -92.19 46.73 -44.71
CA GLY A 227 -93.58 46.42 -44.40
C GLY A 227 -94.53 47.62 -44.34
N SER A 228 -94.02 48.85 -44.54
CA SER A 228 -94.83 50.08 -44.55
C SER A 228 -94.86 50.74 -45.92
N VAL A 229 -96.06 50.69 -46.51
CA VAL A 229 -96.59 51.36 -47.72
C VAL A 229 -95.75 52.52 -48.31
N MET A 230 -95.36 52.32 -49.58
CA MET A 230 -95.57 53.19 -50.77
C MET A 230 -95.79 54.72 -50.59
N ASP A 231 -95.16 55.49 -51.48
CA ASP A 231 -95.38 56.91 -51.81
C ASP A 231 -95.14 58.00 -50.75
N ALA A 232 -93.94 58.60 -50.77
CA ALA A 232 -93.75 60.05 -51.01
C ALA A 232 -92.27 60.49 -51.00
N SER A 233 -91.87 61.36 -51.94
CA SER A 233 -90.57 62.06 -51.91
C SER A 233 -90.65 63.35 -51.08
N GLY A 234 -89.80 63.55 -50.07
CA GLY A 234 -89.94 64.67 -49.12
C GLY A 234 -88.70 65.08 -48.30
N ALA A 235 -87.76 65.78 -48.95
CA ALA A 235 -86.68 66.65 -48.45
C ALA A 235 -86.36 66.85 -46.93
N ASN A 236 -85.06 66.69 -46.63
CA ASN A 236 -84.17 67.55 -45.81
C ASN A 236 -84.53 68.07 -44.38
N ALA A 237 -83.64 67.73 -43.43
CA ALA A 237 -82.98 68.69 -42.53
C ALA A 237 -81.53 68.20 -42.28
N VAL A 238 -80.49 68.76 -42.92
CA VAL A 238 -79.76 70.01 -42.60
C VAL A 238 -78.75 69.86 -41.46
N ASN A 239 -77.45 69.81 -41.83
CA ASN A 239 -76.48 70.86 -41.49
C ASN A 239 -75.27 70.77 -42.45
N GLY A 240 -74.91 71.77 -43.26
CA GLY A 240 -75.53 73.06 -43.57
C GLY A 240 -74.79 73.71 -44.77
N GLY A 241 -75.30 74.81 -45.33
CA GLY A 241 -74.64 75.53 -46.44
C GLY A 241 -75.58 75.89 -47.59
N ILE A 242 -76.14 77.10 -47.55
CA ILE A 242 -77.12 77.60 -48.51
C ILE A 242 -76.47 77.92 -49.87
N SER A 243 -77.00 77.37 -50.96
CA SER A 243 -77.24 78.16 -52.17
C SER A 243 -78.35 77.54 -53.01
N THR A 244 -79.40 78.31 -53.28
CA THR A 244 -80.53 77.89 -54.12
C THR A 244 -80.27 78.21 -55.58
N HIS A 245 -80.51 77.26 -56.49
CA HIS A 245 -81.39 77.56 -57.62
C HIS A 245 -82.14 76.33 -58.15
N LYS A 246 -83.28 76.58 -58.79
CA LYS A 246 -84.22 75.56 -59.26
C LYS A 246 -83.67 74.77 -60.45
N SER A 247 -84.10 73.52 -60.56
CA SER A 247 -84.13 72.79 -61.83
C SER A 247 -84.85 73.62 -62.88
N SER A 248 -84.22 73.75 -64.05
CA SER A 248 -84.81 74.29 -65.27
C SER A 248 -84.47 73.30 -66.37
N ASP A 249 -85.42 72.41 -66.68
CA ASP A 249 -85.33 71.64 -67.91
C ASP A 249 -85.26 72.63 -69.08
N LYS A 250 -84.15 72.57 -69.81
CA LYS A 250 -83.77 73.52 -70.86
C LYS A 250 -83.10 72.71 -71.93
N SER A 251 -83.55 72.90 -73.17
CA SER A 251 -82.80 72.48 -74.36
C SER A 251 -81.39 73.06 -74.27
N MET A 252 -80.40 72.20 -74.00
CA MET A 252 -79.01 72.56 -73.74
C MET A 252 -78.50 73.45 -74.88
N SER A 253 -78.01 74.65 -74.56
CA SER A 253 -77.53 75.57 -75.60
C SER A 253 -76.38 74.94 -76.36
N TRP A 254 -76.18 75.30 -77.62
CA TRP A 254 -75.05 74.79 -78.40
C TRP A 254 -73.70 75.13 -77.73
N GLN A 255 -73.65 76.26 -77.01
CA GLN A 255 -72.51 76.64 -76.19
C GLN A 255 -72.38 75.76 -74.93
N ASP A 256 -73.46 75.54 -74.17
CA ASP A 256 -73.46 74.64 -73.00
C ASP A 256 -73.02 73.22 -73.39
N LEU A 257 -73.49 72.73 -74.54
CA LEU A 257 -73.13 71.43 -75.10
C LEU A 257 -71.64 71.36 -75.45
N LYS A 258 -71.09 72.44 -76.05
CA LYS A 258 -69.66 72.53 -76.36
C LYS A 258 -68.83 72.56 -75.08
N ASP A 259 -69.19 73.38 -74.10
CA ASP A 259 -68.44 73.51 -72.85
C ASP A 259 -68.50 72.21 -72.03
N ALA A 260 -69.61 71.48 -72.09
CA ALA A 260 -69.71 70.12 -71.54
C ALA A 260 -68.84 69.10 -72.29
N VAL A 261 -68.71 69.20 -73.61
CA VAL A 261 -67.80 68.34 -74.41
C VAL A 261 -66.33 68.65 -74.12
N ASP A 262 -65.94 69.92 -74.04
CA ASP A 262 -64.57 70.31 -73.69
C ASP A 262 -64.24 69.94 -72.23
N ALA A 263 -65.18 70.08 -71.29
CA ALA A 263 -65.03 69.58 -69.92
C ALA A 263 -64.92 68.05 -69.85
N ALA A 264 -65.75 67.30 -70.60
CA ALA A 264 -65.67 65.85 -70.67
C ALA A 264 -64.35 65.37 -71.30
N LYS A 265 -63.84 66.11 -72.29
CA LYS A 265 -62.53 65.86 -72.92
C LYS A 265 -61.37 66.13 -71.95
N THR A 266 -61.43 67.19 -71.16
CA THR A 266 -60.45 67.44 -70.09
C THR A 266 -60.51 66.37 -69.00
N LEU A 267 -61.71 65.97 -68.57
CA LEU A 267 -61.90 64.89 -67.61
C LEU A 267 -61.36 63.55 -68.14
N ALA A 268 -61.62 63.21 -69.41
CA ALA A 268 -61.08 62.02 -70.05
C ALA A 268 -59.55 62.07 -70.17
N GLY A 269 -58.96 63.24 -70.45
CA GLY A 269 -57.51 63.45 -70.44
C GLY A 269 -56.89 63.22 -69.06
N ASN A 270 -57.48 63.78 -68.00
CA ASN A 270 -57.06 63.56 -66.63
C ASN A 270 -57.19 62.07 -66.24
N ARG A 271 -58.31 61.43 -66.61
CA ARG A 271 -58.55 60.00 -66.35
C ARG A 271 -57.56 59.08 -67.07
N LEU A 272 -57.09 59.48 -68.25
CA LEU A 272 -56.03 58.78 -68.99
C LEU A 272 -54.67 58.95 -68.31
N LEU A 273 -54.37 60.13 -67.76
CA LEU A 273 -53.14 60.39 -66.98
C LEU A 273 -53.12 59.60 -65.66
N GLU A 274 -54.24 59.60 -64.92
CA GLU A 274 -54.42 58.77 -63.71
C GLU A 274 -54.18 57.27 -64.02
N LEU A 275 -54.72 56.80 -65.16
CA LEU A 275 -54.55 55.40 -65.60
C LEU A 275 -53.11 55.10 -66.02
N HIS A 276 -52.42 56.02 -66.71
CA HIS A 276 -51.01 55.84 -67.06
C HIS A 276 -50.11 55.81 -65.82
N GLN A 277 -50.32 56.73 -64.88
CA GLN A 277 -49.56 56.79 -63.62
C GLN A 277 -49.76 55.49 -62.82
N THR A 278 -51.00 55.07 -62.61
CA THR A 278 -51.27 53.80 -61.90
C THR A 278 -50.78 52.57 -62.67
N GLN A 279 -50.71 52.58 -63.99
CA GLN A 279 -50.08 51.51 -64.77
C GLN A 279 -48.55 51.48 -64.59
N GLU A 280 -47.91 52.64 -64.48
CA GLU A 280 -46.47 52.80 -64.25
C GLU A 280 -46.08 52.41 -62.81
N ASP A 281 -46.86 52.83 -61.82
CA ASP A 281 -46.73 52.39 -60.41
C ASP A 281 -46.86 50.86 -60.29
N ASN A 282 -47.86 50.25 -60.96
CA ASN A 282 -48.02 48.79 -60.98
C ASN A 282 -46.83 48.08 -61.66
N LEU A 283 -46.20 48.69 -62.67
CA LEU A 283 -45.01 48.13 -63.31
C LEU A 283 -43.79 48.16 -62.37
N ILE A 284 -43.64 49.23 -61.58
CA ILE A 284 -42.61 49.34 -60.54
C ILE A 284 -42.83 48.26 -59.47
N LEU A 285 -44.03 48.19 -58.87
CA LEU A 285 -44.37 47.20 -57.84
C LEU A 285 -44.22 45.75 -58.33
N SER A 286 -44.62 45.47 -59.58
CA SER A 286 -44.47 44.14 -60.18
C SER A 286 -42.99 43.75 -60.36
N LYS A 287 -42.12 44.73 -60.67
CA LYS A 287 -40.67 44.52 -60.72
C LYS A 287 -40.09 44.29 -59.33
N GLU A 288 -40.44 45.11 -58.34
CA GLU A 288 -39.97 44.95 -56.96
C GLU A 288 -40.38 43.59 -56.37
N LEU A 289 -41.60 43.13 -56.67
CA LEU A 289 -42.06 41.78 -56.32
C LEU A 289 -41.22 40.68 -57.01
N GLY A 290 -40.85 40.86 -58.28
CA GLY A 290 -39.96 39.93 -59.00
C GLY A 290 -38.53 39.90 -58.42
N ASP A 291 -37.98 41.06 -58.06
CA ASP A 291 -36.66 41.18 -57.43
C ASP A 291 -36.66 40.54 -56.02
N LEU A 292 -37.76 40.66 -55.27
CA LEU A 292 -37.98 39.98 -53.98
C LEU A 292 -38.21 38.47 -54.12
N GLU A 293 -38.95 38.02 -55.14
CA GLU A 293 -39.14 36.60 -55.42
C GLU A 293 -37.82 35.93 -55.85
N GLY A 294 -36.99 36.64 -56.62
CA GLY A 294 -35.63 36.22 -56.96
C GLY A 294 -34.74 36.07 -55.72
N GLN A 295 -34.77 37.04 -54.81
CA GLN A 295 -34.07 36.96 -53.51
C GLN A 295 -34.54 35.77 -52.67
N LEU A 296 -35.84 35.51 -52.57
CA LEU A 296 -36.39 34.40 -51.81
C LEU A 296 -36.11 33.02 -52.45
N LYS A 297 -35.80 32.98 -53.75
CA LYS A 297 -35.36 31.76 -54.47
C LYS A 297 -33.86 31.50 -54.38
N ASP A 298 -33.03 32.49 -54.04
CA ASP A 298 -31.62 32.25 -53.75
C ASP A 298 -31.46 31.69 -52.32
N GLU A 299 -31.28 30.39 -52.23
CA GLU A 299 -30.99 29.67 -50.99
C GLU A 299 -29.84 30.30 -50.19
N LYS A 300 -28.81 30.86 -50.86
CA LYS A 300 -27.71 31.54 -50.16
C LYS A 300 -28.16 32.84 -49.50
N TYR A 301 -29.01 33.62 -50.17
CA TYR A 301 -29.60 34.82 -49.60
C TYR A 301 -30.50 34.48 -48.41
N VAL A 302 -31.30 33.41 -48.51
CA VAL A 302 -32.12 32.92 -47.39
C VAL A 302 -31.24 32.53 -46.19
N LEU A 303 -30.14 31.80 -46.40
CA LEU A 303 -29.22 31.39 -45.34
C LEU A 303 -28.51 32.57 -44.64
N VAL A 304 -28.20 33.66 -45.34
CA VAL A 304 -27.64 34.88 -44.73
C VAL A 304 -28.71 35.90 -44.32
N SER A 305 -29.99 35.58 -44.49
CA SER A 305 -31.08 36.48 -44.13
C SER A 305 -31.19 36.65 -42.61
N LYS A 306 -31.45 37.88 -42.16
CA LYS A 306 -31.59 38.19 -40.73
C LYS A 306 -32.61 37.30 -39.98
N PRO A 307 -33.78 36.94 -40.55
CA PRO A 307 -34.70 36.01 -39.90
C PRO A 307 -34.13 34.60 -39.75
N TYR A 308 -33.43 34.08 -40.77
CA TYR A 308 -32.81 32.76 -40.73
C TYR A 308 -31.68 32.72 -39.69
N MET A 309 -30.79 33.73 -39.68
CA MET A 309 -29.72 33.82 -38.67
C MET A 309 -30.28 33.77 -37.23
N ILE A 310 -31.29 34.58 -36.92
CA ILE A 310 -31.92 34.60 -35.59
C ILE A 310 -32.55 33.24 -35.22
N LEU A 311 -33.05 32.49 -36.19
CA LEU A 311 -33.59 31.14 -35.96
C LEU A 311 -32.48 30.09 -35.79
N ASN A 312 -31.42 30.16 -36.60
CA ASN A 312 -30.22 29.33 -36.49
C ASN A 312 -29.54 29.53 -35.13
N ASP A 313 -29.35 30.76 -34.67
CA ASP A 313 -28.64 31.07 -33.42
C ASP A 313 -29.42 30.52 -32.22
N LYS A 314 -30.76 30.58 -32.27
CA LYS A 314 -31.64 29.92 -31.29
C LYS A 314 -31.54 28.40 -31.35
N LEU A 315 -31.48 27.80 -32.55
CA LEU A 315 -31.31 26.36 -32.72
C LEU A 315 -29.95 25.88 -32.18
N GLN A 316 -28.87 26.64 -32.42
CA GLN A 316 -27.53 26.35 -31.90
C GLN A 316 -27.48 26.48 -30.37
N HIS A 317 -28.12 27.51 -29.78
CA HIS A 317 -28.28 27.63 -28.33
C HIS A 317 -29.03 26.43 -27.74
N LEU A 318 -30.18 26.06 -28.30
CA LEU A 318 -30.98 24.93 -27.81
C LEU A 318 -30.22 23.60 -27.92
N ASN A 319 -29.49 23.37 -29.02
CA ASN A 319 -28.62 22.20 -29.17
C ASN A 319 -27.52 22.18 -28.10
N ALA A 320 -26.83 23.30 -27.86
CA ALA A 320 -25.80 23.39 -26.83
C ALA A 320 -26.36 23.15 -25.40
N GLU A 321 -27.59 23.60 -25.13
CA GLU A 321 -28.25 23.32 -23.86
C GLU A 321 -28.68 21.85 -23.72
N ILE A 322 -29.13 21.22 -24.81
CA ILE A 322 -29.41 19.78 -24.87
C ILE A 322 -28.14 18.96 -24.62
N GLU A 323 -26.99 19.31 -25.23
CA GLU A 323 -25.70 18.66 -24.93
C GLU A 323 -25.32 18.80 -23.46
N ARG A 324 -25.52 19.99 -22.86
CA ARG A 324 -25.26 20.22 -21.43
C ARG A 324 -26.14 19.33 -20.54
N TYR A 325 -27.44 19.20 -20.84
CA TYR A 325 -28.32 18.31 -20.09
C TYR A 325 -27.99 16.84 -20.32
N ARG A 326 -27.56 16.44 -21.53
CA ARG A 326 -27.08 15.08 -21.83
C ARG A 326 -25.90 14.69 -20.93
N GLY A 327 -24.86 15.53 -20.89
CA GLY A 327 -23.70 15.29 -20.04
C GLY A 327 -24.04 15.25 -18.55
N LEU A 328 -24.99 16.07 -18.08
CA LEU A 328 -25.49 16.00 -16.71
C LEU A 328 -26.23 14.69 -16.42
N VAL A 329 -27.05 14.20 -17.36
CA VAL A 329 -27.75 12.91 -17.23
C VAL A 329 -26.76 11.73 -17.24
N GLU A 330 -25.70 11.78 -18.05
CA GLU A 330 -24.64 10.78 -18.06
C GLU A 330 -23.88 10.75 -16.72
N VAL A 331 -23.54 11.90 -16.13
CA VAL A 331 -22.94 11.97 -14.78
C VAL A 331 -23.89 11.41 -13.73
N LEU A 332 -25.16 11.83 -13.72
CA LEU A 332 -26.15 11.36 -12.73
C LEU A 332 -26.44 9.85 -12.85
N GLN A 333 -26.39 9.28 -14.06
CA GLN A 333 -26.54 7.84 -14.26
C GLN A 333 -25.31 7.07 -13.78
N ASN A 334 -24.09 7.58 -14.00
CA ASN A 334 -22.86 7.01 -13.44
C ASN A 334 -22.84 7.07 -11.90
N ASP A 335 -23.25 8.19 -11.30
CA ASP A 335 -23.33 8.35 -9.84
C ASP A 335 -24.38 7.41 -9.24
N LYS A 336 -25.55 7.28 -9.87
CA LYS A 336 -26.58 6.29 -9.50
C LYS A 336 -26.02 4.86 -9.53
N ASP A 337 -25.31 4.46 -10.59
CA ASP A 337 -24.82 3.09 -10.70
C ASP A 337 -23.70 2.80 -9.68
N GLN A 338 -22.87 3.79 -9.35
CA GLN A 338 -21.95 3.69 -8.20
C GLN A 338 -22.68 3.58 -6.86
N LEU A 339 -23.77 4.32 -6.65
CA LEU A 339 -24.57 4.24 -5.43
C LEU A 339 -25.25 2.86 -5.30
N MET A 340 -25.82 2.34 -6.40
CA MET A 340 -26.37 0.98 -6.46
C MET A 340 -25.32 -0.11 -6.17
N GLN A 341 -24.04 0.12 -6.51
CA GLN A 341 -22.96 -0.78 -6.11
C GLN A 341 -22.67 -0.67 -4.61
N ARG A 342 -22.48 0.55 -4.08
CA ARG A 342 -22.22 0.77 -2.64
C ARG A 342 -23.36 0.25 -1.76
N GLU A 343 -24.60 0.37 -2.21
CA GLU A 343 -25.78 -0.19 -1.53
C GLU A 343 -25.67 -1.72 -1.41
N LYS A 344 -25.37 -2.44 -2.50
CA LYS A 344 -25.17 -3.90 -2.48
C LYS A 344 -24.02 -4.31 -1.56
N GLU A 345 -22.91 -3.57 -1.56
CA GLU A 345 -21.80 -3.80 -0.65
C GLU A 345 -22.17 -3.57 0.83
N ILE A 346 -23.05 -2.60 1.11
CA ILE A 346 -23.57 -2.35 2.46
C ILE A 346 -24.56 -3.44 2.89
N SER A 347 -25.46 -3.89 2.01
CA SER A 347 -26.39 -4.99 2.29
C SER A 347 -25.64 -6.30 2.60
N ALA A 348 -24.64 -6.66 1.79
CA ALA A 348 -23.82 -7.85 2.04
C ALA A 348 -23.04 -7.74 3.38
N LYS A 349 -22.60 -6.54 3.76
CA LYS A 349 -21.99 -6.29 5.09
C LYS A 349 -23.01 -6.42 6.22
N ALA A 350 -24.25 -5.96 6.03
CA ALA A 350 -25.34 -6.11 7.01
C ALA A 350 -25.71 -7.58 7.23
N GLU A 351 -25.84 -8.38 6.17
CA GLU A 351 -26.07 -9.83 6.25
C GLU A 351 -24.93 -10.53 7.03
N SER A 352 -23.68 -10.15 6.77
CA SER A 352 -22.53 -10.68 7.52
C SER A 352 -22.52 -10.27 9.00
N LEU A 353 -22.98 -9.05 9.31
CA LEU A 353 -23.08 -8.54 10.67
C LEU A 353 -24.16 -9.27 11.47
N ASP A 354 -25.28 -9.63 10.86
CA ASP A 354 -26.35 -10.37 11.54
C ASP A 354 -25.93 -11.82 11.86
N SER A 355 -25.11 -12.44 11.00
CA SER A 355 -24.42 -13.71 11.32
C SER A 355 -23.50 -13.56 12.54
N VAL A 356 -22.70 -12.49 12.60
CA VAL A 356 -21.82 -12.20 13.76
C VAL A 356 -22.64 -11.97 15.04
N LYS A 357 -23.73 -11.19 14.99
CA LYS A 357 -24.66 -11.03 16.13
C LYS A 357 -25.20 -12.37 16.61
N GLN A 358 -25.59 -13.26 15.70
CA GLN A 358 -26.12 -14.58 16.08
C GLN A 358 -25.06 -15.46 16.75
N THR A 359 -23.79 -15.36 16.36
CA THR A 359 -22.69 -16.02 17.09
C THR A 359 -22.44 -15.40 18.46
N ILE A 360 -22.48 -14.07 18.59
CA ILE A 360 -22.35 -13.36 19.88
C ILE A 360 -23.44 -13.82 20.86
N ILE A 361 -24.71 -13.78 20.46
CA ILE A 361 -25.86 -14.24 21.26
C ILE A 361 -25.70 -15.72 21.70
N THR A 362 -25.06 -16.55 20.86
CA THR A 362 -24.79 -17.95 21.20
C THR A 362 -23.70 -18.08 22.27
N TYR A 363 -22.67 -17.23 22.24
CA TYR A 363 -21.63 -17.18 23.26
C TYR A 363 -22.11 -16.52 24.57
N GLU A 364 -22.89 -15.44 24.50
CA GLU A 364 -23.52 -14.78 25.65
C GLU A 364 -24.36 -15.79 26.45
N LYS A 365 -25.25 -16.52 25.78
CA LYS A 365 -26.04 -17.60 26.40
C LYS A 365 -25.18 -18.71 27.00
N LYS A 366 -24.01 -19.02 26.41
CA LYS A 366 -23.07 -20.02 26.96
C LYS A 366 -22.35 -19.50 28.21
N ILE A 367 -22.11 -18.20 28.31
CA ILE A 367 -21.57 -17.54 29.51
C ILE A 367 -22.62 -17.59 30.62
N GLU A 368 -23.87 -17.17 30.37
CA GLU A 368 -24.99 -17.28 31.34
C GLU A 368 -25.15 -18.72 31.89
N GLU A 369 -25.04 -19.73 31.02
CA GLU A 369 -25.12 -21.14 31.40
C GLU A 369 -23.95 -21.58 32.33
N LEU A 370 -22.75 -21.03 32.14
CA LEU A 370 -21.59 -21.32 32.98
C LEU A 370 -21.63 -20.53 34.30
N GLU A 371 -22.10 -19.28 34.29
CA GLU A 371 -22.31 -18.47 35.50
C GLU A 371 -23.35 -19.11 36.41
N THR A 372 -24.46 -19.61 35.86
CA THR A 372 -25.47 -20.33 36.65
C THR A 372 -24.93 -21.65 37.22
N GLN A 373 -24.06 -22.37 36.51
CA GLN A 373 -23.38 -23.56 37.05
C GLN A 373 -22.43 -23.21 38.21
N ILE A 374 -21.68 -22.11 38.11
CA ILE A 374 -20.82 -21.61 39.21
C ILE A 374 -21.67 -21.22 40.43
N GLN A 375 -22.81 -20.55 40.21
CA GLN A 375 -23.74 -20.16 41.27
C GLN A 375 -24.27 -21.38 42.04
N ILE A 376 -24.61 -22.47 41.33
CA ILE A 376 -25.07 -23.74 41.92
C ILE A 376 -23.97 -24.37 42.78
N LEU A 377 -22.76 -24.55 42.22
CA LEU A 377 -21.62 -25.14 42.94
C LEU A 377 -21.26 -24.34 44.20
N PHE A 378 -21.40 -23.01 44.17
CA PHE A 378 -21.18 -22.16 45.34
C PHE A 378 -22.25 -22.37 46.42
N SER A 379 -23.51 -22.59 46.04
CA SER A 379 -24.58 -22.94 47.00
C SER A 379 -24.36 -24.33 47.61
N GLU A 380 -23.99 -25.34 46.82
CA GLU A 380 -23.68 -26.69 47.31
C GLU A 380 -22.52 -26.70 48.30
N LYS A 381 -21.47 -25.88 48.06
CA LYS A 381 -20.38 -25.68 49.01
C LYS A 381 -20.89 -25.13 50.35
N ASN A 382 -21.69 -24.08 50.33
CA ASN A 382 -22.18 -23.43 51.55
C ASN A 382 -23.11 -24.35 52.37
N ASP A 383 -23.90 -25.18 51.68
CA ASP A 383 -24.75 -26.22 52.26
C ASP A 383 -23.94 -27.34 52.95
N LEU A 384 -22.73 -27.64 52.47
CA LEU A 384 -21.81 -28.59 53.10
C LEU A 384 -21.08 -27.94 54.29
N GLU A 385 -20.64 -26.69 54.14
CA GLU A 385 -19.96 -25.92 55.19
C GLU A 385 -20.88 -25.69 56.40
N THR A 386 -22.15 -25.41 56.16
CA THR A 386 -23.18 -25.29 57.23
C THR A 386 -23.36 -26.60 58.00
N LYS A 387 -23.43 -27.75 57.31
CA LYS A 387 -23.56 -29.08 57.96
C LYS A 387 -22.34 -29.44 58.82
N VAL A 388 -21.14 -28.98 58.44
CA VAL A 388 -19.93 -29.16 59.26
C VAL A 388 -20.04 -28.35 60.55
N GLU A 389 -20.47 -27.08 60.48
CA GLU A 389 -20.68 -26.25 61.67
C GLU A 389 -21.81 -26.80 62.58
N GLU A 390 -22.91 -27.31 62.02
CA GLU A 390 -23.98 -27.97 62.79
C GLU A 390 -23.47 -29.18 63.59
N THR A 391 -22.68 -30.05 62.94
CA THR A 391 -22.08 -31.23 63.61
C THR A 391 -21.03 -30.88 64.67
N LEU A 392 -20.43 -29.69 64.60
CA LEU A 392 -19.57 -29.13 65.65
C LEU A 392 -20.38 -28.59 66.85
N GLN A 393 -21.54 -27.98 66.63
CA GLN A 393 -22.31 -27.32 67.70
C GLN A 393 -23.15 -28.29 68.55
N ASP A 394 -23.58 -29.43 68.00
CA ASP A 394 -24.30 -30.47 68.74
C ASP A 394 -23.43 -31.19 69.80
N SER A 395 -22.10 -31.02 69.79
CA SER A 395 -21.18 -31.67 70.72
C SER A 395 -21.15 -31.03 72.13
N GLY A 396 -22.27 -31.19 72.85
CA GLY A 396 -22.25 -31.58 74.26
C GLY A 396 -22.52 -30.50 75.33
N LYS A 397 -22.78 -30.99 76.56
CA LYS A 397 -22.61 -30.28 77.85
C LYS A 397 -22.76 -31.15 79.11
N LYS A 398 -22.48 -32.46 79.03
CA LYS A 398 -22.20 -33.28 80.23
C LYS A 398 -21.14 -34.35 79.97
N ASP A 399 -21.14 -34.93 78.78
CA ASP A 399 -20.15 -35.93 78.37
C ASP A 399 -18.75 -35.32 78.20
N PHE A 400 -18.63 -34.06 77.78
CA PHE A 400 -17.42 -33.24 77.58
C PHE A 400 -16.14 -33.62 78.37
N LYS A 401 -16.20 -34.04 79.64
CA LYS A 401 -15.02 -34.55 80.36
C LYS A 401 -14.63 -36.00 79.99
N ASN A 402 -15.61 -36.90 79.94
CA ASN A 402 -15.41 -38.27 79.44
C ASN A 402 -15.14 -38.23 77.94
N GLU A 403 -15.83 -37.36 77.22
CA GLU A 403 -15.68 -37.08 75.79
C GLU A 403 -14.32 -36.46 75.49
N ILE A 404 -13.75 -35.56 76.31
CA ILE A 404 -12.34 -35.15 76.18
C ILE A 404 -11.38 -36.33 76.42
N HIS A 405 -11.70 -37.30 77.28
CA HIS A 405 -10.88 -38.50 77.45
C HIS A 405 -11.02 -39.49 76.29
N VAL A 406 -12.23 -39.64 75.75
CA VAL A 406 -12.51 -40.47 74.56
C VAL A 406 -11.99 -39.80 73.29
N MET A 407 -12.05 -38.48 73.16
CA MET A 407 -11.42 -37.69 72.11
C MET A 407 -9.90 -37.68 72.26
N ALA A 408 -9.33 -37.57 73.47
CA ALA A 408 -7.88 -37.69 73.63
C ALA A 408 -7.37 -39.11 73.31
N ALA A 409 -8.15 -40.14 73.65
CA ALA A 409 -7.86 -41.52 73.25
C ALA A 409 -8.09 -41.76 71.75
N ALA A 410 -9.16 -41.21 71.17
CA ALA A 410 -9.48 -41.30 69.75
C ALA A 410 -8.47 -40.52 68.92
N LEU A 411 -8.12 -39.28 69.29
CA LEU A 411 -7.04 -38.50 68.67
C LEU A 411 -5.67 -39.15 68.88
N SER A 412 -5.40 -39.83 70.00
CA SER A 412 -4.16 -40.63 70.14
C SER A 412 -4.18 -41.86 69.23
N ASN A 413 -5.35 -42.46 69.00
CA ASN A 413 -5.52 -43.61 68.13
C ASN A 413 -5.59 -43.21 66.65
N GLU A 414 -6.11 -42.04 66.32
CA GLU A 414 -6.12 -41.42 65.00
C GLU A 414 -4.75 -40.87 64.65
N LEU A 415 -4.06 -40.19 65.57
CA LEU A 415 -2.63 -39.87 65.43
C LEU A 415 -1.83 -41.16 65.28
N GLY A 416 -2.12 -42.21 66.05
CA GLY A 416 -1.54 -43.54 65.85
C GLY A 416 -1.86 -44.17 64.49
N MET A 417 -3.08 -44.00 63.96
CA MET A 417 -3.47 -44.47 62.63
C MET A 417 -2.85 -43.63 61.51
N MET A 418 -2.69 -42.32 61.72
CA MET A 418 -2.05 -41.36 60.81
C MET A 418 -0.54 -41.55 60.80
N GLU A 419 0.09 -41.82 61.95
CA GLU A 419 1.49 -42.26 62.08
C GLU A 419 1.69 -43.62 61.39
N ASN A 420 0.73 -44.54 61.50
CA ASN A 420 0.73 -45.80 60.76
C ASN A 420 0.43 -45.65 59.26
N GLN A 421 -0.29 -44.61 58.83
CA GLN A 421 -0.48 -44.27 57.42
C GLN A 421 0.74 -43.51 56.87
N LEU A 422 1.42 -42.72 57.70
CA LEU A 422 2.64 -41.99 57.40
C LEU A 422 3.85 -42.92 57.33
N SER A 423 3.93 -43.93 58.21
CA SER A 423 4.92 -45.01 58.08
C SER A 423 4.66 -45.81 56.82
N ARG A 424 3.42 -46.27 56.57
CA ARG A 424 3.07 -46.97 55.32
C ARG A 424 3.32 -46.14 54.06
N SER A 425 3.06 -44.83 54.07
CA SER A 425 3.30 -43.97 52.90
C SER A 425 4.78 -43.63 52.73
N LYS A 426 5.55 -43.54 53.81
CA LYS A 426 7.02 -43.44 53.79
C LYS A 426 7.67 -44.74 53.32
N ASP A 427 7.16 -45.89 53.76
CA ASP A 427 7.59 -47.22 53.34
C ASP A 427 7.28 -47.40 51.85
N ALA A 428 6.05 -47.12 51.41
CA ALA A 428 5.66 -47.14 50.00
C ALA A 428 6.41 -46.10 49.14
N ALA A 429 6.78 -44.94 49.69
CA ALA A 429 7.64 -43.98 49.01
C ALA A 429 9.09 -44.49 48.90
N SER A 430 9.61 -45.19 49.91
CA SER A 430 10.92 -45.84 49.87
C SER A 430 10.93 -47.02 48.89
N GLU A 431 9.84 -47.78 48.80
CA GLU A 431 9.63 -48.82 47.80
C GLU A 431 9.53 -48.21 46.39
N ALA A 432 8.79 -47.12 46.21
CA ALA A 432 8.72 -46.39 44.95
C ALA A 432 10.07 -45.80 44.52
N LEU A 433 10.91 -45.35 45.46
CA LEU A 433 12.29 -44.94 45.19
C LEU A 433 13.16 -46.14 44.80
N ALA A 434 13.12 -47.25 45.54
CA ALA A 434 13.86 -48.47 45.20
C ALA A 434 13.44 -49.06 43.84
N LEU A 435 12.14 -49.02 43.51
CA LEU A 435 11.60 -49.40 42.20
C LEU A 435 12.03 -48.42 41.09
N ARG A 436 12.16 -47.13 41.39
CA ARG A 436 12.70 -46.12 40.46
C ARG A 436 14.19 -46.35 40.20
N GLU A 437 14.98 -46.60 41.24
CA GLU A 437 16.41 -46.96 41.11
C GLU A 437 16.59 -48.27 40.31
N GLN A 438 15.75 -49.28 40.57
CA GLN A 438 15.72 -50.50 39.76
C GLN A 438 15.36 -50.21 38.31
N ALA A 439 14.31 -49.42 38.04
CA ALA A 439 13.92 -49.04 36.69
C ALA A 439 15.01 -48.24 35.95
N GLU A 440 15.74 -47.37 36.64
CA GLU A 440 16.87 -46.61 36.11
C GLU A 440 18.09 -47.52 35.83
N SER A 441 18.37 -48.49 36.71
CA SER A 441 19.39 -49.53 36.48
C SER A 441 19.05 -50.41 35.26
N LEU A 442 17.78 -50.79 35.10
CA LEU A 442 17.27 -51.54 33.95
C LEU A 442 17.33 -50.69 32.67
N ARG A 443 17.03 -49.39 32.75
CA ARG A 443 17.16 -48.45 31.62
C ARG A 443 18.61 -48.31 31.17
N SER A 444 19.56 -48.25 32.12
CA SER A 444 21.00 -48.28 31.84
C SER A 444 21.43 -49.60 31.20
N LEU A 445 20.91 -50.74 31.67
CA LEU A 445 21.19 -52.06 31.09
C LEU A 445 20.62 -52.20 29.67
N VAL A 446 19.39 -51.70 29.43
CA VAL A 446 18.78 -51.66 28.09
C VAL A 446 19.58 -50.77 27.14
N ALA A 447 20.02 -49.58 27.58
CA ALA A 447 20.88 -48.71 26.78
C ALA A 447 22.20 -49.41 26.38
N LYS A 448 22.85 -50.12 27.33
CA LYS A 448 24.03 -50.95 27.05
C LYS A 448 23.73 -52.07 26.03
N LYS A 449 22.57 -52.74 26.14
CA LYS A 449 22.16 -53.79 25.19
C LYS A 449 21.81 -53.26 23.79
N ILE A 450 21.27 -52.05 23.69
CA ILE A 450 21.07 -51.38 22.39
C ILE A 450 22.42 -51.08 21.73
N GLU A 451 23.40 -50.60 22.49
CA GLU A 451 24.75 -50.32 21.98
C GLU A 451 25.55 -51.59 21.64
N GLU A 452 25.40 -52.68 22.41
CA GLU A 452 25.91 -54.01 22.04
C GLU A 452 25.28 -54.52 20.73
N HIS A 453 23.94 -54.44 20.61
CA HIS A 453 23.22 -54.84 19.40
C HIS A 453 23.65 -54.02 18.18
N LYS A 454 23.84 -52.70 18.34
CA LYS A 454 24.35 -51.83 17.30
C LYS A 454 25.74 -52.28 16.83
N LYS A 455 26.69 -52.49 17.75
CA LYS A 455 28.04 -52.99 17.42
C LYS A 455 28.04 -54.36 16.72
N ILE A 456 27.12 -55.25 17.10
CA ILE A 456 26.94 -56.55 16.42
C ILE A 456 26.36 -56.35 15.01
N SER A 457 25.39 -55.46 14.85
CA SER A 457 24.79 -55.12 13.54
C SER A 457 25.80 -54.45 12.61
N ASP A 458 26.59 -53.50 13.09
CA ASP A 458 27.64 -52.82 12.33
C ASP A 458 28.73 -53.83 11.88
N LYS A 459 29.12 -54.77 12.76
CA LYS A 459 30.04 -55.86 12.40
C LYS A 459 29.43 -56.82 11.38
N TYR A 460 28.16 -57.19 11.53
CA TYR A 460 27.45 -58.02 10.56
C TYR A 460 27.36 -57.34 9.19
N ASN A 461 27.03 -56.04 9.15
CA ASN A 461 27.00 -55.25 7.91
C ASN A 461 28.38 -55.19 7.24
N SER A 462 29.45 -55.03 8.04
CA SER A 462 30.84 -55.10 7.55
C SER A 462 31.17 -56.46 6.92
N GLN A 463 30.78 -57.56 7.59
CA GLN A 463 30.96 -58.92 7.05
C GLN A 463 30.11 -59.18 5.80
N VAL A 464 28.91 -58.60 5.69
CA VAL A 464 28.08 -58.68 4.47
C VAL A 464 28.71 -57.89 3.30
N ILE A 465 29.42 -56.80 3.58
CA ILE A 465 30.20 -56.07 2.56
C ILE A 465 31.42 -56.91 2.14
N GLU A 466 32.17 -57.45 3.11
CA GLU A 466 33.32 -58.35 2.87
C GLU A 466 32.93 -59.59 2.03
N ILE A 467 31.80 -60.23 2.34
CA ILE A 467 31.26 -61.35 1.57
C ILE A 467 30.87 -60.93 0.15
N LYS A 468 30.43 -59.69 -0.08
CA LYS A 468 30.15 -59.18 -1.44
C LYS A 468 31.43 -58.96 -2.23
N SER A 469 32.47 -58.37 -1.63
CA SER A 469 33.77 -58.21 -2.32
C SER A 469 34.48 -59.53 -2.57
N LEU A 470 34.38 -60.50 -1.64
CA LEU A 470 34.91 -61.86 -1.86
C LEU A 470 34.14 -62.61 -2.96
N LYS A 471 32.83 -62.38 -3.12
CA LYS A 471 32.07 -62.94 -4.25
C LYS A 471 32.48 -62.31 -5.58
N ALA A 472 32.63 -60.99 -5.65
CA ALA A 472 33.12 -60.31 -6.84
C ALA A 472 34.52 -60.84 -7.24
N LEU A 473 35.44 -60.98 -6.29
CA LEU A 473 36.76 -61.56 -6.54
C LEU A 473 36.69 -63.03 -7.02
N VAL A 474 35.75 -63.83 -6.55
CA VAL A 474 35.54 -65.21 -7.06
C VAL A 474 34.95 -65.20 -8.47
N GLU A 475 34.05 -64.26 -8.79
CA GLU A 475 33.50 -64.07 -10.13
C GLU A 475 34.56 -63.54 -11.12
N GLU A 476 35.51 -62.71 -10.67
CA GLU A 476 36.70 -62.27 -11.41
C GLU A 476 37.69 -63.42 -11.63
N LEU A 477 38.02 -64.19 -10.59
CA LEU A 477 38.95 -65.34 -10.70
C LEU A 477 38.40 -66.48 -11.57
N GLU A 478 37.08 -66.70 -11.58
CA GLU A 478 36.45 -67.69 -12.48
C GLU A 478 36.39 -67.20 -13.93
N GLN A 479 36.40 -65.88 -14.17
CA GLN A 479 36.61 -65.27 -15.50
C GLN A 479 38.07 -65.40 -15.94
N GLU A 480 39.04 -65.01 -15.10
CA GLU A 480 40.48 -65.16 -15.38
C GLU A 480 40.82 -66.64 -15.67
N LYS A 481 40.26 -67.57 -14.90
CA LYS A 481 40.38 -69.01 -15.17
C LYS A 481 39.83 -69.40 -16.55
N GLN A 482 38.67 -68.90 -16.97
CA GLN A 482 38.11 -69.18 -18.30
C GLN A 482 38.97 -68.58 -19.42
N GLU A 483 39.55 -67.39 -19.22
CA GLU A 483 40.52 -66.80 -20.15
C GLU A 483 41.81 -67.64 -20.20
N LEU A 484 42.31 -68.13 -19.07
CA LEU A 484 43.49 -69.00 -18.99
C LEU A 484 43.24 -70.39 -19.59
N GLU A 485 42.05 -70.97 -19.44
CA GLU A 485 41.63 -72.21 -20.13
C GLU A 485 41.57 -71.98 -21.65
N PHE A 486 41.02 -70.84 -22.11
CA PHE A 486 41.03 -70.46 -23.53
C PHE A 486 42.45 -70.24 -24.08
N ILE A 487 43.35 -69.61 -23.30
CA ILE A 487 44.76 -69.42 -23.66
C ILE A 487 45.50 -70.77 -23.69
N ALA A 488 45.20 -71.71 -22.78
CA ALA A 488 45.76 -73.05 -22.80
C ALA A 488 45.31 -73.84 -24.04
N ASP A 489 44.02 -73.79 -24.40
CA ASP A 489 43.49 -74.37 -25.65
C ASP A 489 44.14 -73.72 -26.89
N MET A 490 44.40 -72.41 -26.85
CA MET A 490 45.15 -71.70 -27.91
C MET A 490 46.56 -72.27 -28.07
N TYR A 491 47.32 -72.45 -26.98
CA TYR A 491 48.67 -73.03 -27.03
C TYR A 491 48.68 -74.53 -27.41
N VAL A 492 47.66 -75.31 -27.04
CA VAL A 492 47.51 -76.70 -27.52
C VAL A 492 47.28 -76.74 -29.04
N LYS A 493 46.53 -75.77 -29.57
CA LYS A 493 46.32 -75.61 -31.00
C LYS A 493 47.56 -75.09 -31.74
N GLU A 494 48.26 -74.11 -31.19
CA GLU A 494 49.49 -73.55 -31.78
C GLU A 494 50.65 -74.56 -31.76
N SER A 495 50.80 -75.34 -30.68
CA SER A 495 51.79 -76.44 -30.63
C SER A 495 51.47 -77.61 -31.57
N SER A 496 50.21 -77.78 -32.01
CA SER A 496 49.85 -78.68 -33.10
C SER A 496 50.02 -78.06 -34.50
N GLU A 497 50.30 -76.76 -34.60
CA GLU A 497 50.74 -76.03 -35.81
C GLU A 497 52.28 -75.93 -35.95
N SER A 498 53.02 -76.85 -35.31
CA SER A 498 54.50 -77.01 -35.32
C SER A 498 55.20 -76.96 -36.70
N ARG A 499 54.48 -76.98 -37.83
CA ARG A 499 55.05 -76.80 -39.18
C ARG A 499 55.71 -75.45 -39.37
N THR A 500 55.22 -74.38 -38.75
CA THR A 500 55.67 -73.00 -39.00
C THR A 500 56.98 -72.63 -38.29
N ILE A 501 57.31 -73.32 -37.20
CA ILE A 501 58.50 -72.99 -36.37
C ILE A 501 59.80 -73.43 -37.06
N ALA A 502 59.80 -74.58 -37.74
CA ALA A 502 60.97 -75.09 -38.45
C ALA A 502 61.46 -74.14 -39.57
N ASP A 503 60.52 -73.50 -40.28
CA ASP A 503 60.83 -72.51 -41.33
C ASP A 503 61.50 -71.25 -40.75
N ILE A 504 61.23 -70.91 -39.48
CA ILE A 504 61.82 -69.75 -38.77
C ILE A 504 63.26 -70.05 -38.35
N GLU A 505 63.55 -71.24 -37.81
CA GLU A 505 64.91 -71.63 -37.38
C GLU A 505 65.91 -71.62 -38.56
N GLU A 506 65.48 -72.04 -39.75
CA GLU A 506 66.30 -71.97 -40.97
C GLU A 506 66.53 -70.51 -41.43
N SER A 507 65.68 -69.56 -41.02
CA SER A 507 65.87 -68.12 -41.32
C SER A 507 66.78 -67.43 -40.30
N GLU A 508 66.64 -67.75 -39.00
CA GLU A 508 67.40 -67.15 -37.91
C GLU A 508 68.90 -67.53 -37.97
N THR A 509 69.18 -68.78 -38.34
CA THR A 509 70.55 -69.27 -38.56
C THR A 509 71.27 -68.54 -39.70
N ARG A 510 70.56 -68.10 -40.75
CA ARG A 510 71.12 -67.20 -41.79
C ARG A 510 71.38 -65.79 -41.25
N ALA A 511 70.49 -65.26 -40.41
CA ALA A 511 70.62 -63.91 -39.85
C ALA A 511 71.80 -63.76 -38.87
N ARG A 512 72.02 -64.72 -37.96
CA ARG A 512 73.16 -64.68 -37.01
C ARG A 512 74.51 -64.53 -37.72
N ASN A 513 74.70 -65.23 -38.83
CA ASN A 513 75.95 -65.19 -39.61
C ASN A 513 76.23 -63.80 -40.23
N GLN A 514 75.20 -62.97 -40.46
CA GLN A 514 75.38 -61.57 -40.86
C GLN A 514 75.67 -60.64 -39.67
N ALA A 515 75.08 -60.92 -38.51
CA ALA A 515 75.23 -60.08 -37.32
C ALA A 515 76.66 -60.10 -36.74
N GLU A 516 77.33 -61.26 -36.72
CA GLU A 516 78.72 -61.35 -36.22
C GLU A 516 79.72 -60.56 -37.08
N TYR A 517 79.49 -60.51 -38.39
CA TYR A 517 80.28 -59.69 -39.32
C TYR A 517 80.16 -58.18 -39.00
N LEU A 518 78.97 -57.71 -38.63
CA LEU A 518 78.77 -56.31 -38.21
C LEU A 518 79.42 -56.02 -36.84
N ARG A 519 79.35 -56.95 -35.89
CA ARG A 519 79.92 -56.78 -34.54
C ARG A 519 81.41 -56.43 -34.58
N SER A 520 82.19 -57.10 -35.44
CA SER A 520 83.63 -56.85 -35.59
C SER A 520 84.00 -55.46 -36.13
N ASN A 521 83.04 -54.71 -36.71
CA ASN A 521 83.27 -53.36 -37.24
C ASN A 521 82.95 -52.25 -36.22
N LEU A 522 82.46 -52.60 -35.02
CA LEU A 522 81.95 -51.66 -34.01
C LEU A 522 82.78 -51.64 -32.72
N GLU A 523 84.01 -52.16 -32.74
CA GLU A 523 84.84 -52.27 -31.54
C GLU A 523 85.22 -50.90 -30.92
N GLU A 524 85.09 -50.84 -29.60
CA GLU A 524 84.98 -49.62 -28.77
C GLU A 524 86.20 -48.68 -28.86
N HIS A 525 87.41 -49.23 -29.02
CA HIS A 525 88.64 -48.45 -29.14
C HIS A 525 88.68 -47.59 -30.43
N SER A 526 87.94 -47.98 -31.48
CA SER A 526 87.74 -47.16 -32.68
C SER A 526 86.83 -45.94 -32.45
N LEU A 527 86.12 -45.93 -31.33
CA LEU A 527 85.09 -44.95 -30.97
C LEU A 527 85.67 -43.92 -29.98
N GLU A 528 86.44 -44.39 -29.01
CA GLU A 528 87.22 -43.58 -28.05
C GLU A 528 88.09 -42.52 -28.75
N LEU A 529 88.85 -42.91 -29.78
CA LEU A 529 89.69 -41.99 -30.57
C LEU A 529 88.92 -40.87 -31.27
N ARG A 530 87.63 -41.08 -31.60
CA ARG A 530 86.78 -40.07 -32.23
C ARG A 530 86.24 -39.05 -31.23
N VAL A 531 85.96 -39.46 -29.99
CA VAL A 531 85.45 -38.55 -28.94
C VAL A 531 86.49 -37.50 -28.57
N LYS A 532 87.77 -37.88 -28.48
CA LYS A 532 88.83 -36.93 -28.09
C LYS A 532 88.95 -35.71 -29.01
N ALA A 533 88.68 -35.88 -30.31
CA ALA A 533 88.68 -34.79 -31.28
C ALA A 533 87.46 -33.85 -31.16
N ALA A 534 86.35 -34.30 -30.54
CA ALA A 534 85.18 -33.45 -30.32
C ALA A 534 85.41 -32.41 -29.21
N ASN A 535 86.09 -32.81 -28.13
CA ASN A 535 86.36 -31.92 -26.98
C ASN A 535 87.27 -30.73 -27.36
N GLU A 536 88.19 -30.91 -28.30
CA GLU A 536 89.03 -29.81 -28.81
C GLU A 536 88.21 -28.79 -29.63
N ALA A 537 87.11 -29.22 -30.25
CA ALA A 537 86.19 -28.31 -30.95
C ALA A 537 85.27 -27.53 -29.98
N GLU A 538 84.94 -28.09 -28.82
CA GLU A 538 84.10 -27.42 -27.81
C GLU A 538 84.77 -26.15 -27.25
N ALA A 539 86.07 -26.22 -26.97
CA ALA A 539 86.85 -25.06 -26.49
C ALA A 539 86.82 -23.88 -27.48
N ALA A 540 86.79 -24.15 -28.78
CA ALA A 540 86.67 -23.12 -29.82
C ALA A 540 85.28 -22.45 -29.84
N CYS A 541 84.22 -23.14 -29.39
CA CYS A 541 82.88 -22.56 -29.26
C CYS A 541 82.79 -21.60 -28.07
N GLN A 542 83.39 -21.94 -26.93
CA GLN A 542 83.41 -21.07 -25.74
C GLN A 542 84.15 -19.75 -26.01
N GLN A 543 85.19 -19.77 -26.85
CA GLN A 543 85.89 -18.56 -27.30
C GLN A 543 85.03 -17.63 -28.18
N ARG A 544 83.98 -18.14 -28.82
CA ARG A 544 83.00 -17.33 -29.57
C ARG A 544 81.91 -16.74 -28.67
N LEU A 545 81.64 -17.37 -27.53
CA LEU A 545 80.60 -16.90 -26.59
C LEU A 545 80.94 -15.52 -26.02
N SER A 546 82.19 -15.32 -25.58
CA SER A 546 82.66 -14.03 -25.05
C SER A 546 82.67 -12.90 -26.06
N PHE A 547 82.66 -13.21 -27.37
CA PHE A 547 82.51 -12.21 -28.43
C PHE A 547 81.07 -11.66 -28.48
N ALA A 548 80.07 -12.52 -28.25
CA ALA A 548 78.66 -12.13 -28.19
C ALA A 548 78.31 -11.38 -26.89
N GLU A 549 79.04 -11.62 -25.79
CA GLU A 549 78.88 -10.87 -24.54
C GLU A 549 79.25 -9.38 -24.71
N VAL A 550 80.24 -9.06 -25.54
CA VAL A 550 80.61 -7.67 -25.90
C VAL A 550 79.54 -7.01 -26.76
N GLU A 551 78.96 -7.75 -27.71
CA GLU A 551 77.86 -7.29 -28.58
C GLU A 551 76.60 -6.95 -27.76
N LEU A 552 76.37 -7.68 -26.65
CA LEU A 552 75.26 -7.44 -25.72
C LEU A 552 75.38 -6.09 -24.98
N GLU A 553 76.59 -5.68 -24.59
CA GLU A 553 76.80 -4.37 -23.96
C GLU A 553 76.69 -3.22 -24.97
N GLU A 554 77.02 -3.44 -26.25
CA GLU A 554 76.73 -2.45 -27.31
C GLU A 554 75.21 -2.26 -27.49
N LEU A 555 74.41 -3.32 -27.40
CA LEU A 555 72.94 -3.24 -27.45
C LEU A 555 72.35 -2.45 -26.27
N ARG A 556 72.93 -2.53 -25.06
CA ARG A 556 72.52 -1.70 -23.91
C ARG A 556 72.61 -0.21 -24.21
N THR A 557 73.71 0.25 -24.81
CA THR A 557 73.88 1.69 -25.14
C THR A 557 72.82 2.23 -26.12
N LYS A 558 72.18 1.35 -26.92
CA LYS A 558 71.06 1.69 -27.80
C LYS A 558 69.73 1.78 -27.04
N VAL A 559 69.56 1.04 -25.94
CA VAL A 559 68.41 1.17 -25.03
C VAL A 559 68.47 2.54 -24.32
N ASP A 560 69.64 2.93 -23.80
CA ASP A 560 69.89 4.24 -23.16
C ASP A 560 69.71 5.43 -24.12
N ALA A 561 69.66 5.18 -25.43
CA ALA A 561 69.23 6.16 -26.44
C ALA A 561 67.70 6.23 -26.51
N SER A 562 67.03 5.09 -26.70
CA SER A 562 65.57 5.03 -26.78
C SER A 562 64.84 5.50 -25.51
N GLU A 563 65.44 5.34 -24.32
CA GLU A 563 64.86 5.89 -23.08
C GLU A 563 64.83 7.42 -23.06
N ARG A 564 65.76 8.10 -23.76
CA ARG A 564 65.75 9.56 -23.88
C ARG A 564 64.66 10.05 -24.83
N ASP A 565 64.45 9.34 -25.94
CA ASP A 565 63.34 9.61 -26.87
C ASP A 565 61.98 9.43 -26.16
N VAL A 566 61.87 8.45 -25.26
CA VAL A 566 60.70 8.24 -24.39
C VAL A 566 60.51 9.38 -23.37
N VAL A 567 61.57 10.05 -22.92
CA VAL A 567 61.47 11.25 -22.05
C VAL A 567 60.94 12.45 -22.83
N GLU A 568 61.37 12.68 -24.07
CA GLU A 568 60.80 13.74 -24.92
C GLU A 568 59.30 13.51 -25.18
N LEU A 569 58.90 12.26 -25.46
CA LEU A 569 57.49 11.88 -25.61
C LEU A 569 56.69 12.06 -24.31
N LYS A 570 57.28 11.82 -23.13
CA LYS A 570 56.64 12.10 -21.83
C LYS A 570 56.38 13.59 -21.61
N GLU A 571 57.33 14.47 -21.97
CA GLU A 571 57.12 15.90 -21.81
C GLU A 571 56.05 16.43 -22.79
N ALA A 572 55.93 15.83 -23.98
CA ALA A 572 54.81 16.09 -24.90
C ALA A 572 53.45 15.62 -24.35
N ILE A 573 53.39 14.48 -23.65
CA ILE A 573 52.18 14.02 -22.93
C ILE A 573 51.82 15.00 -21.81
N ARG A 574 52.81 15.46 -21.03
CA ARG A 574 52.65 16.40 -19.91
C ARG A 574 51.98 17.73 -20.34
N ILE A 575 52.28 18.21 -21.54
CA ILE A 575 51.62 19.39 -22.12
C ILE A 575 50.12 19.13 -22.37
N LYS A 576 49.74 17.91 -22.75
CA LYS A 576 48.33 17.51 -22.91
C LYS A 576 47.62 17.20 -21.60
N GLU A 577 48.34 16.76 -20.58
CA GLU A 577 47.81 16.65 -19.22
C GLU A 577 47.50 18.04 -18.63
N ALA A 578 48.36 19.04 -18.88
CA ALA A 578 48.10 20.43 -18.47
C ALA A 578 46.89 21.08 -19.20
N GLU A 579 46.61 20.70 -20.45
CA GLU A 579 45.34 21.05 -21.11
C GLU A 579 44.14 20.38 -20.41
N GLY A 580 44.31 19.14 -19.92
CA GLY A 580 43.31 18.41 -19.13
C GLY A 580 42.99 19.07 -17.78
N ASP A 581 44.01 19.48 -17.03
CA ASP A 581 43.85 20.12 -15.70
C ASP A 581 43.08 21.46 -15.78
N ALA A 582 43.20 22.20 -16.89
CA ALA A 582 42.39 23.38 -17.14
C ALA A 582 40.90 23.03 -17.26
N TYR A 583 40.54 21.99 -18.02
CA TYR A 583 39.16 21.53 -18.13
C TYR A 583 38.63 20.90 -16.83
N ILE A 584 39.49 20.23 -16.03
CA ILE A 584 39.12 19.69 -14.72
C ILE A 584 38.81 20.83 -13.73
N SER A 585 39.55 21.94 -13.77
CA SER A 585 39.34 23.09 -12.89
C SER A 585 37.94 23.71 -13.04
N ASP A 586 37.43 23.85 -14.28
CA ASP A 586 36.06 24.30 -14.54
C ASP A 586 35.00 23.33 -14.00
N ILE A 587 35.25 22.02 -14.06
CA ILE A 587 34.34 20.97 -13.56
C ILE A 587 34.32 20.93 -12.02
N GLU A 588 35.47 21.06 -11.37
CA GLU A 588 35.59 21.03 -9.90
C GLU A 588 34.88 22.23 -9.25
N LEU A 589 34.87 23.41 -9.90
CA LEU A 589 34.15 24.58 -9.40
C LEU A 589 32.62 24.36 -9.35
N VAL A 590 32.07 23.59 -10.30
CA VAL A 590 30.66 23.15 -10.28
C VAL A 590 30.40 22.13 -9.15
N LYS A 591 31.33 21.18 -8.96
CA LYS A 591 31.28 20.12 -7.92
C LYS A 591 31.34 20.69 -6.50
N HIS A 592 32.13 21.75 -6.29
CA HIS A 592 32.30 22.36 -4.98
C HIS A 592 31.08 23.21 -4.55
N MET A 593 30.46 23.94 -5.50
CA MET A 593 29.39 24.91 -5.21
C MET A 593 28.11 24.30 -4.60
N LYS A 594 27.78 23.03 -4.88
CA LYS A 594 26.54 22.40 -4.39
C LYS A 594 26.74 21.21 -3.45
N THR A 595 27.98 20.78 -3.20
CA THR A 595 28.28 19.87 -2.08
C THR A 595 27.94 20.50 -0.72
N CYS A 596 28.00 21.84 -0.60
CA CYS A 596 27.46 22.58 0.56
C CYS A 596 25.98 22.29 0.84
N LYS A 597 25.17 22.01 -0.20
CA LYS A 597 23.73 21.70 -0.05
C LYS A 597 23.50 20.32 0.59
N ARG A 598 24.48 19.41 0.51
CA ARG A 598 24.42 18.07 1.15
C ARG A 598 24.61 18.12 2.66
N LYS A 599 25.28 19.12 3.23
CA LYS A 599 25.56 19.19 4.68
C LYS A 599 24.47 19.88 5.51
N ILE A 600 23.77 20.89 4.98
CA ILE A 600 22.74 21.62 5.76
C ILE A 600 21.54 20.73 6.09
N SER A 601 21.02 19.96 5.12
CA SER A 601 19.87 19.07 5.41
C SER A 601 20.25 17.86 6.27
N ILE A 602 21.53 17.45 6.27
CA ILE A 602 22.06 16.47 7.23
C ILE A 602 22.09 17.06 8.65
N PHE A 603 22.08 18.39 8.84
CA PHE A 603 22.05 18.98 10.20
C PHE A 603 20.66 19.00 10.86
N PHE A 604 19.59 18.65 10.14
CA PHE A 604 18.34 18.15 10.77
C PHE A 604 18.40 16.64 11.09
N ASN A 605 19.62 16.09 11.09
CA ASN A 605 20.16 15.14 12.06
C ASN A 605 19.39 15.08 13.38
N SER A 606 19.37 13.87 13.96
CA SER A 606 19.58 13.61 15.40
C SER A 606 18.64 14.21 16.44
N LEU A 607 17.72 15.13 16.09
CA LEU A 607 16.88 15.86 17.05
C LEU A 607 15.47 15.25 17.21
N LEU A 608 15.15 14.23 16.40
CA LEU A 608 13.93 13.42 16.51
C LEU A 608 14.18 11.89 16.40
N ILE A 609 15.45 11.50 16.52
CA ILE A 609 15.85 10.34 17.34
C ILE A 609 15.98 10.90 18.78
N GLU A 610 16.06 10.04 19.78
CA GLU A 610 15.54 10.29 21.14
C GLU A 610 13.98 10.30 21.09
N MET A 611 13.32 10.51 22.23
CA MET A 611 11.82 10.68 22.31
C MET A 611 10.72 9.35 22.02
N THR A 612 11.75 8.51 22.57
CA THR A 612 12.01 7.09 23.02
C THR A 612 11.60 6.82 24.48
N LEU A 613 11.04 7.81 25.22
CA LEU A 613 10.33 7.62 26.49
C LEU A 613 9.24 8.68 26.78
N THR A 614 7.98 8.25 26.93
CA THR A 614 7.03 8.63 28.00
C THR A 614 5.84 7.68 27.94
#